data_AF-A0A831NTK2-F1
#
_entry.id   AF-A0A831NTK2-F1
#
_cell.length_a   1.000
_cell.length_b   1.000
_cell.length_c   1.000
_cell.angle_alpha   90.00
_cell.angle_beta   90.00
_cell.angle_gamma   90.00
#
_symmetry.space_group_name_H-M   'P 1'
#
loop_
_entity.id
_entity.type
_entity.pdbx_description
1 polymer ?
#
loop_
_entity_poly.entity_id
_entity_poly.type
_entity_poly.pdbx_seq_one_letter_code
_entity_poly.pdbx_strand_id
1 'polypeptide(L)'
;MNNTSTKFVKSGLLVILLIGIALLSGYHYGKLQSVQVAEDREMQSALQSLAQERQELDVLRSKMEAEMDALALRIGSLRAHLLRLNALGERLVAVGKLDAQEFDFSFEPAQGGVDQASTESVDVPELESELARLSAAFLDREHKLNLLEELLSKRDVREQIMPSGRPIKQGYI
;
A
#
# COMPACT_ATOMS: atom_id res chain seq x y z
N MET A 1 47.99 -88.73 -16.27
CA MET A 1 48.56 -87.58 -15.54
C MET A 1 47.84 -86.28 -15.95
N ASN A 2 46.53 -86.12 -15.70
CA ASN A 2 45.74 -85.06 -16.37
C ASN A 2 44.68 -84.40 -15.45
N ASN A 3 44.56 -84.84 -14.20
CA ASN A 3 43.43 -84.49 -13.32
C ASN A 3 43.72 -83.34 -12.33
N THR A 4 44.93 -82.78 -12.34
CA THR A 4 45.32 -81.61 -11.53
C THR A 4 45.00 -80.31 -12.26
N SER A 5 45.24 -80.23 -13.56
CA SER A 5 44.95 -79.04 -14.39
C SER A 5 43.45 -78.68 -14.42
N THR A 6 42.56 -79.68 -14.50
CA THR A 6 41.11 -79.48 -14.51
C THR A 6 40.54 -78.95 -13.19
N LYS A 7 41.22 -79.19 -12.05
CA LYS A 7 40.79 -78.70 -10.74
C LYS A 7 41.07 -77.20 -10.59
N PHE A 8 42.24 -76.72 -11.02
CA PHE A 8 42.59 -75.29 -10.97
C PHE A 8 41.68 -74.44 -11.85
N VAL A 9 41.31 -74.94 -13.05
CA VAL A 9 40.37 -74.25 -13.95
C VAL A 9 38.98 -74.12 -13.32
N LYS A 10 38.49 -75.19 -12.65
CA LYS A 10 37.19 -75.17 -11.96
C LYS A 10 37.18 -74.21 -10.74
N SER A 11 38.28 -74.17 -9.98
CA SER A 11 38.44 -73.25 -8.85
C SER A 11 38.46 -71.79 -9.30
N GLY A 12 39.15 -71.47 -10.40
CA GLY A 12 39.16 -70.12 -10.99
C GLY A 12 37.78 -69.67 -11.47
N LEU A 13 37.02 -70.58 -12.10
CA LEU A 13 35.66 -70.29 -12.57
C LEU A 13 34.69 -70.01 -11.41
N LEU A 14 34.83 -70.72 -10.28
CA LEU A 14 34.04 -70.47 -9.07
C LEU A 14 34.28 -69.09 -8.48
N VAL A 15 35.54 -68.63 -8.46
CA VAL A 15 35.89 -67.30 -7.93
C VAL A 15 35.31 -66.19 -8.81
N ILE A 16 35.38 -66.34 -10.14
CA ILE A 16 34.80 -65.37 -11.09
C ILE A 16 33.27 -65.32 -10.94
N LEU A 17 32.62 -66.48 -10.76
CA LEU A 17 31.18 -66.55 -10.51
C LEU A 17 30.79 -65.81 -9.22
N LEU A 18 31.54 -66.00 -8.14
CA LEU A 18 31.29 -65.36 -6.85
C LEU A 18 31.44 -63.83 -6.92
N ILE A 19 32.46 -63.35 -7.63
CA ILE A 19 32.67 -61.92 -7.87
C ILE A 19 31.53 -61.34 -8.72
N GLY A 20 31.09 -62.07 -9.76
CA GLY A 20 29.97 -61.66 -10.60
C GLY A 20 28.67 -61.52 -9.81
N ILE A 21 28.37 -62.46 -8.91
CA ILE A 21 27.19 -62.41 -8.04
C ILE A 21 27.30 -61.25 -7.03
N ALA A 22 28.47 -61.03 -6.43
CA ALA A 22 28.69 -59.91 -5.51
C ALA A 22 28.50 -58.54 -6.19
N LEU A 23 29.00 -58.38 -7.42
CA LEU A 23 28.84 -57.16 -8.20
C LEU A 23 27.39 -56.94 -8.64
N LEU A 24 26.69 -57.98 -9.09
CA LEU A 24 25.27 -57.92 -9.46
C LEU A 24 24.39 -57.58 -8.26
N SER A 25 24.67 -58.19 -7.10
CA SER A 25 23.97 -57.90 -5.85
C SER A 25 24.22 -56.46 -5.42
N GLY A 26 25.47 -56.00 -5.40
CA GLY A 26 25.82 -54.61 -5.08
C GLY A 26 25.15 -53.59 -6.01
N TYR A 27 25.10 -53.87 -7.32
CA TYR A 27 24.42 -53.03 -8.30
C TYR A 27 22.90 -52.96 -8.07
N HIS A 28 22.25 -54.11 -7.82
CA HIS A 28 20.81 -54.14 -7.52
C HIS A 28 20.47 -53.39 -6.22
N TYR A 29 21.21 -53.63 -5.13
CA TYR A 29 20.98 -52.95 -3.85
C TYR A 29 21.28 -51.44 -3.93
N GLY A 30 22.34 -51.05 -4.64
CA GLY A 30 22.67 -49.64 -4.87
C GLY A 30 21.58 -48.90 -5.65
N LYS A 31 20.97 -49.56 -6.64
CA LYS A 31 19.87 -48.95 -7.42
C LYS A 31 18.62 -48.72 -6.57
N LEU A 32 18.24 -49.67 -5.71
CA LEU A 32 17.08 -49.52 -4.80
C LEU A 32 17.31 -48.41 -3.75
N GLN A 33 18.50 -48.34 -3.15
CA GLN A 33 18.82 -47.31 -2.16
C GLN A 33 18.96 -45.91 -2.80
N SER A 34 19.42 -45.83 -4.04
CA SER A 34 19.55 -44.56 -4.77
C SER A 34 18.20 -43.90 -5.07
N VAL A 35 17.12 -44.68 -5.23
CA VAL A 35 15.76 -44.16 -5.47
C VAL A 35 15.17 -43.53 -4.20
N GLN A 36 15.34 -44.18 -3.04
CA GLN A 36 14.82 -43.67 -1.77
C GLN A 36 15.50 -42.36 -1.34
N VAL A 37 16.83 -42.28 -1.52
CA VAL A 37 17.59 -41.05 -1.22
C VAL A 37 17.26 -39.93 -2.21
N ALA A 38 16.87 -40.25 -3.46
CA ALA A 38 16.42 -39.25 -4.42
C ALA A 38 15.05 -38.67 -4.04
N GLU A 39 14.09 -39.52 -3.66
CA GLU A 39 12.74 -39.11 -3.24
C GLU A 39 12.76 -38.23 -1.97
N ASP A 40 13.57 -38.59 -0.98
CA ASP A 40 13.75 -37.79 0.24
C ASP A 40 14.36 -36.41 -0.05
N ARG A 41 15.31 -36.33 -1.01
CA ARG A 41 15.94 -35.07 -1.41
C ARG A 41 14.96 -34.17 -2.17
N GLU A 42 14.14 -34.74 -3.04
CA GLU A 42 13.09 -34.00 -3.74
C GLU A 42 12.07 -33.42 -2.74
N MET A 43 11.60 -34.23 -1.79
CA MET A 43 10.69 -33.77 -0.73
C MET A 43 11.31 -32.66 0.13
N GLN A 44 12.57 -32.81 0.55
CA GLN A 44 13.27 -31.78 1.31
C GLN A 44 13.43 -30.48 0.51
N SER A 45 13.74 -30.57 -0.78
CA SER A 45 13.85 -29.40 -1.66
C SER A 45 12.52 -28.68 -1.82
N ALA A 46 11.40 -29.42 -1.93
CA ALA A 46 10.06 -28.86 -2.02
C ALA A 46 9.62 -28.18 -0.71
N LEU A 47 9.96 -28.77 0.44
CA LEU A 47 9.72 -28.13 1.74
C LEU A 47 10.54 -26.85 1.92
N GLN A 48 11.80 -26.85 1.44
CA GLN A 48 12.65 -25.66 1.46
C GLN A 48 12.11 -24.55 0.55
N SER A 49 11.65 -24.87 -0.66
CA SER A 49 11.06 -23.88 -1.56
C SER A 49 9.78 -23.28 -0.98
N LEU A 50 8.91 -24.09 -0.36
CA LEU A 50 7.71 -23.60 0.32
C LEU A 50 8.05 -22.70 1.52
N ALA A 51 9.10 -23.02 2.28
CA ALA A 51 9.56 -22.16 3.37
C ALA A 51 10.10 -20.82 2.85
N GLN A 52 10.84 -20.83 1.74
CA GLN A 52 11.32 -19.61 1.08
C GLN A 52 10.18 -18.74 0.55
N GLU A 53 9.21 -19.34 -0.12
CA GLU A 53 8.03 -18.63 -0.63
C GLU A 53 7.24 -17.98 0.50
N ARG A 54 7.03 -18.69 1.62
CA ARG A 54 6.37 -18.11 2.80
C ARG A 54 7.14 -16.93 3.37
N GLN A 55 8.47 -17.05 3.47
CA GLN A 55 9.31 -15.95 3.94
C GLN A 55 9.22 -14.74 3.01
N GLU A 56 9.19 -14.95 1.69
CA GLU A 56 9.01 -13.87 0.71
C GLU A 56 7.65 -13.19 0.85
N LEU A 57 6.57 -13.97 1.04
CA LEU A 57 5.23 -13.45 1.29
C LEU A 57 5.16 -12.64 2.60
N ASP A 58 5.81 -13.09 3.67
CA ASP A 58 5.85 -12.36 4.95
C ASP A 58 6.61 -11.03 4.80
N VAL A 59 7.73 -11.03 4.09
CA VAL A 59 8.48 -9.80 3.78
C VAL A 59 7.64 -8.85 2.92
N LEU A 60 6.96 -9.36 1.90
CA LEU A 60 6.09 -8.56 1.05
C LEU A 60 4.92 -7.95 1.85
N ARG A 61 4.30 -8.75 2.73
CA ARG A 61 3.23 -8.29 3.62
C ARG A 61 3.72 -7.18 4.55
N SER A 62 4.86 -7.38 5.23
CA SER A 62 5.44 -6.37 6.11
C SER A 62 5.76 -5.07 5.36
N LYS A 63 6.23 -5.17 4.11
CA LYS A 63 6.46 -3.99 3.26
C LYS A 63 5.16 -3.25 2.93
N MET A 64 4.10 -3.98 2.56
CA MET A 64 2.80 -3.38 2.30
C MET A 64 2.24 -2.68 3.55
N GLU A 65 2.34 -3.30 4.73
CA GLU A 65 1.91 -2.70 6.00
C GLU A 65 2.67 -1.38 6.28
N ALA A 66 3.98 -1.35 6.08
CA ALA A 66 4.79 -0.14 6.24
C ALA A 66 4.43 0.97 5.23
N GLU A 67 4.08 0.62 3.99
CA GLU A 67 3.60 1.59 2.99
C GLU A 67 2.23 2.17 3.38
N MET A 68 1.32 1.34 3.91
CA MET A 68 0.02 1.81 4.40
C MET A 68 0.16 2.75 5.60
N ASP A 69 1.06 2.45 6.54
CA ASP A 69 1.36 3.34 7.67
C ASP A 69 1.87 4.71 7.20
N ALA A 70 2.74 4.73 6.19
CA ALA A 70 3.25 5.96 5.60
C ALA A 70 2.14 6.79 4.92
N LEU A 71 1.20 6.12 4.23
CA LEU A 71 0.03 6.77 3.64
C LEU A 71 -0.88 7.35 4.72
N ALA A 72 -1.13 6.61 5.82
CA ALA A 72 -1.94 7.09 6.94
C ALA A 72 -1.36 8.36 7.58
N LEU A 73 -0.03 8.40 7.80
CA LEU A 73 0.66 9.59 8.29
C LEU A 73 0.50 10.78 7.32
N ARG A 74 0.60 10.53 6.01
CA ARG A 74 0.44 11.57 5.00
C ARG A 74 -0.97 12.13 4.97
N ILE A 75 -1.99 11.27 5.07
CA ILE A 75 -3.40 11.67 5.15
C ILE A 75 -3.65 12.50 6.42
N GLY A 76 -3.10 12.07 7.56
CA GLY A 76 -3.15 12.83 8.81
C GLY A 76 -2.56 14.24 8.67
N SER A 77 -1.42 14.36 8.00
CA SER A 77 -0.80 15.66 7.70
C SER A 77 -1.68 16.54 6.80
N LEU A 78 -2.31 15.97 5.76
CA LEU A 78 -3.22 16.70 4.88
C LEU A 78 -4.46 17.20 5.63
N ARG A 79 -5.03 16.39 6.52
CA ARG A 79 -6.14 16.81 7.40
C ARG A 79 -5.74 17.96 8.32
N ALA A 80 -4.54 17.91 8.91
CA ALA A 80 -4.04 19.02 9.73
C ALA A 80 -3.89 20.31 8.92
N HIS A 81 -3.42 20.23 7.67
CA HIS A 81 -3.36 21.38 6.78
C HIS A 81 -4.75 21.93 6.44
N LEU A 82 -5.74 21.06 6.21
CA LEU A 82 -7.12 21.46 5.96
C LEU A 82 -7.72 22.19 7.18
N LEU A 83 -7.50 21.69 8.40
CA LEU A 83 -7.95 22.37 9.62
C LEU A 83 -7.36 23.79 9.76
N ARG A 84 -6.07 23.94 9.42
CA ARG A 84 -5.43 25.26 9.40
C ARG A 84 -6.02 26.17 8.33
N LEU A 85 -6.37 25.63 7.17
CA LEU A 85 -7.05 26.36 6.11
C LEU A 85 -8.44 26.84 6.56
N ASN A 86 -9.18 25.98 7.26
CA ASN A 86 -10.49 26.33 7.82
C ASN A 86 -10.37 27.49 8.82
N ALA A 87 -9.43 27.40 9.77
CA ALA A 87 -9.17 28.46 10.75
C ALA A 87 -8.74 29.79 10.09
N LEU A 88 -7.98 29.72 8.99
CA LEU A 88 -7.64 30.90 8.20
C LEU A 88 -8.89 31.50 7.55
N GLY A 89 -9.74 30.68 6.93
CA GLY A 89 -11.01 31.08 6.33
C GLY A 89 -11.93 31.77 7.33
N GLU A 90 -12.17 31.16 8.49
CA GLU A 90 -12.97 31.74 9.57
C GLU A 90 -12.42 33.09 10.05
N ARG A 91 -11.09 33.20 10.17
CA ARG A 91 -10.46 34.47 10.54
C ARG A 91 -10.67 35.54 9.47
N LEU A 92 -10.61 35.18 8.19
CA LEU A 92 -10.86 36.11 7.09
C LEU A 92 -12.33 36.55 7.03
N VAL A 93 -13.28 35.64 7.28
CA VAL A 93 -14.72 35.96 7.43
C VAL A 93 -14.92 36.97 8.56
N ALA A 94 -14.32 36.72 9.74
CA ALA A 94 -14.46 37.58 10.90
C ALA A 94 -13.88 38.99 10.68
N VAL A 95 -12.69 39.09 10.08
CA VAL A 95 -12.06 40.39 9.76
C VAL A 95 -12.83 41.12 8.66
N GLY A 96 -13.32 40.39 7.66
CA GLY A 96 -14.14 40.91 6.57
C GLY A 96 -15.55 41.37 7.00
N LYS A 97 -15.99 41.00 8.22
CA LYS A 97 -17.37 41.16 8.70
C LYS A 97 -18.37 40.53 7.73
N LEU A 98 -18.02 39.36 7.18
CA LEU A 98 -18.86 38.57 6.31
C LEU A 98 -19.78 37.66 7.14
N ASP A 99 -20.86 37.15 6.53
CA ASP A 99 -21.77 36.24 7.20
C ASP A 99 -21.11 34.87 7.43
N ALA A 100 -20.97 34.47 8.69
CA ALA A 100 -20.40 33.18 9.07
C ALA A 100 -21.29 31.99 8.70
N GLN A 101 -22.58 32.22 8.47
CA GLN A 101 -23.52 31.18 8.06
C GLN A 101 -23.40 30.86 6.56
N GLU A 102 -22.98 31.83 5.74
CA GLU A 102 -22.72 31.64 4.30
C GLU A 102 -21.31 31.07 4.05
N PHE A 103 -20.32 31.48 4.86
CA PHE A 103 -18.92 31.06 4.76
C PHE A 103 -18.50 30.15 5.91
N ASP A 104 -19.22 29.04 6.10
CA ASP A 104 -18.85 28.03 7.09
C ASP A 104 -17.75 27.09 6.53
N PHE A 105 -16.55 27.19 7.11
CA PHE A 105 -15.39 26.35 6.79
C PHE A 105 -15.34 25.06 7.61
N SER A 106 -16.19 24.92 8.63
CA SER A 106 -16.30 23.72 9.47
C SER A 106 -17.25 22.67 8.89
N PHE A 107 -18.17 23.09 8.01
CA PHE A 107 -19.12 22.21 7.35
C PHE A 107 -18.46 21.18 6.43
N GLU A 108 -18.96 19.95 6.46
CA GLU A 108 -18.52 18.86 5.61
C GLU A 108 -19.39 18.84 4.34
N PRO A 109 -18.82 18.97 3.13
CA PRO A 109 -19.61 19.13 1.91
C PRO A 109 -20.44 17.88 1.63
N ALA A 110 -21.64 18.09 1.08
CA ALA A 110 -22.52 17.00 0.69
C ALA A 110 -21.86 16.16 -0.41
N GLN A 111 -21.62 14.88 -0.11
CA GLN A 111 -21.09 13.92 -1.07
C GLN A 111 -22.25 13.09 -1.57
N GLY A 112 -22.80 13.49 -2.72
CA GLY A 112 -23.86 12.72 -3.35
C GLY A 112 -23.38 11.29 -3.63
N GLY A 113 -24.09 10.30 -3.10
CA GLY A 113 -23.77 8.89 -3.26
C GLY A 113 -24.82 8.01 -2.59
N VAL A 114 -25.01 6.80 -3.12
CA VAL A 114 -25.84 5.79 -2.46
C VAL A 114 -25.11 5.27 -1.24
N ASP A 115 -25.60 5.58 -0.04
CA ASP A 115 -25.17 4.92 1.20
C ASP A 115 -25.63 3.45 1.15
N GLN A 116 -24.84 2.61 0.48
CA GLN A 116 -24.93 1.18 0.71
C GLN A 116 -24.12 0.87 1.96
N ALA A 117 -24.76 1.09 3.11
CA ALA A 117 -24.36 0.51 4.38
C ALA A 117 -24.46 -1.03 4.26
N SER A 118 -23.48 -1.62 3.58
CA SER A 118 -23.25 -3.06 3.57
C SER A 118 -22.24 -3.32 4.68
N THR A 119 -22.80 -3.71 5.83
CA THR A 119 -22.04 -4.32 6.92
C THR A 119 -21.46 -5.62 6.37
N GLU A 120 -20.21 -5.61 5.92
CA GLU A 120 -19.28 -6.74 6.05
C GLU A 120 -17.89 -6.38 5.50
N SER A 121 -16.87 -6.57 6.33
CA SER A 121 -15.43 -6.40 6.09
C SER A 121 -14.97 -5.00 5.63
N VAL A 122 -14.56 -4.20 6.62
CA VAL A 122 -13.58 -3.13 6.43
C VAL A 122 -12.28 -3.79 5.98
N ASP A 123 -11.84 -3.51 4.75
CA ASP A 123 -10.44 -3.48 4.35
C ASP A 123 -10.37 -3.10 2.86
N VAL A 124 -9.86 -1.89 2.56
CA VAL A 124 -9.64 -1.23 1.25
C VAL A 124 -10.71 -0.22 0.76
N PRO A 125 -12.02 -0.52 0.65
CA PRO A 125 -13.01 0.45 0.13
C PRO A 125 -13.18 1.71 0.99
N GLU A 126 -12.94 1.61 2.29
CA GLU A 126 -13.06 2.72 3.22
C GLU A 126 -12.02 3.82 2.95
N LEU A 127 -10.78 3.45 2.61
CA LEU A 127 -9.71 4.40 2.32
C LEU A 127 -10.02 5.25 1.08
N GLU A 128 -10.56 4.63 0.02
CA GLU A 128 -10.99 5.37 -1.18
C GLU A 128 -12.09 6.38 -0.86
N SER A 129 -13.06 5.97 -0.03
CA SER A 129 -14.14 6.86 0.40
C SER A 129 -13.60 8.04 1.23
N GLU A 130 -12.67 7.80 2.14
CA GLU A 130 -12.05 8.84 2.98
C GLU A 130 -11.21 9.82 2.16
N LEU A 131 -10.51 9.33 1.13
CA LEU A 131 -9.77 10.18 0.18
C LEU A 131 -10.72 11.02 -0.67
N ALA A 132 -11.83 10.45 -1.13
CA ALA A 132 -12.87 11.20 -1.85
C ALA A 132 -13.45 12.31 -0.98
N ARG A 133 -13.74 12.03 0.30
CA ARG A 133 -14.21 13.03 1.27
C ARG A 133 -13.22 14.16 1.46
N LEU A 134 -11.94 13.81 1.64
CA LEU A 134 -10.88 14.79 1.81
C LEU A 134 -10.72 15.68 0.56
N SER A 135 -10.76 15.08 -0.64
CA SER A 135 -10.66 15.82 -1.90
C SER A 135 -11.83 16.78 -2.10
N ALA A 136 -13.06 16.34 -1.83
CA ALA A 136 -14.25 17.18 -1.89
C ALA A 136 -14.17 18.36 -0.92
N ALA A 137 -13.66 18.12 0.30
CA ALA A 137 -13.45 19.19 1.28
C ALA A 137 -12.44 20.23 0.76
N PHE A 138 -11.28 19.82 0.23
CA PHE A 138 -10.30 20.76 -0.33
C PHE A 138 -10.90 21.64 -1.44
N LEU A 139 -11.65 21.06 -2.37
CA LEU A 139 -12.30 21.80 -3.46
C LEU A 139 -13.32 22.82 -2.94
N ASP A 140 -14.13 22.45 -1.93
CA ASP A 140 -15.06 23.38 -1.28
C ASP A 140 -14.31 24.56 -0.62
N ARG A 141 -13.21 24.27 0.10
CA ARG A 141 -12.41 25.33 0.75
C ARG A 141 -11.77 26.25 -0.28
N GLU A 142 -11.23 25.71 -1.37
CA GLU A 142 -10.66 26.50 -2.46
C GLU A 142 -11.72 27.44 -3.06
N HIS A 143 -12.91 26.93 -3.38
CA HIS A 143 -13.99 27.73 -3.92
C HIS A 143 -14.40 28.87 -2.98
N LYS A 144 -14.63 28.57 -1.70
CA LYS A 144 -14.99 29.56 -0.69
C LYS A 144 -13.92 30.64 -0.51
N LEU A 145 -12.63 30.26 -0.53
CA LEU A 145 -11.53 31.23 -0.41
C LEU A 145 -11.44 32.14 -1.64
N ASN A 146 -11.65 31.61 -2.85
CA ASN A 146 -11.66 32.42 -4.07
C ASN A 146 -12.81 33.44 -4.07
N LEU A 147 -14.01 33.03 -3.64
CA LEU A 147 -15.14 33.95 -3.48
C LEU A 147 -14.85 35.03 -2.44
N LEU A 148 -14.23 34.62 -1.32
CA LEU A 148 -13.89 35.53 -0.24
C LEU A 148 -12.83 36.55 -0.66
N GLU A 149 -11.84 36.13 -1.46
CA GLU A 149 -10.88 37.03 -2.10
C GLU A 149 -11.58 38.08 -2.99
N GLU A 150 -12.50 37.65 -3.86
CA GLU A 150 -13.23 38.55 -4.74
C GLU A 150 -14.05 39.59 -3.95
N LEU A 151 -14.72 39.17 -2.88
CA LEU A 151 -15.53 40.05 -2.03
C LEU A 151 -14.68 41.06 -1.25
N LEU A 152 -13.57 40.61 -0.66
CA LEU A 152 -12.67 41.49 0.08
C LEU A 152 -11.99 42.50 -0.85
N SER A 153 -11.52 42.04 -2.02
CA SER A 153 -10.90 42.92 -3.03
C SER A 153 -11.83 44.03 -3.51
N LYS A 154 -13.10 43.71 -3.83
CA LYS A 154 -14.10 44.72 -4.23
C LYS A 154 -14.34 45.76 -3.14
N ARG A 155 -14.28 45.35 -1.87
CA ARG A 155 -14.52 46.23 -0.74
C ARG A 155 -13.34 47.17 -0.48
N ASP A 156 -12.11 46.67 -0.52
CA ASP A 156 -10.90 47.49 -0.37
C ASP A 156 -10.85 48.61 -1.42
N VAL A 157 -11.23 48.30 -2.66
CA VAL A 157 -11.34 49.29 -3.74
C VAL A 157 -12.42 50.34 -3.43
N ARG A 158 -13.59 49.94 -2.93
CA ARG A 158 -14.66 50.90 -2.57
C ARG A 158 -14.25 51.82 -1.42
N GLU A 159 -13.54 51.31 -0.42
CA GLU A 159 -13.07 52.09 0.74
C GLU A 159 -12.00 53.11 0.32
N GLN A 160 -11.13 52.77 -0.64
CA GLN A 160 -10.15 53.70 -1.23
C GLN A 160 -10.77 54.79 -2.13
N ILE A 161 -11.96 54.54 -2.69
CA ILE A 161 -12.63 55.47 -3.61
C ILE A 161 -13.60 56.41 -2.88
N MET A 162 -13.85 56.28 -1.57
CA MET A 162 -14.63 57.29 -0.83
C MET A 162 -13.83 58.59 -0.69
N PRO A 163 -14.17 59.68 -1.41
CA PRO A 163 -13.47 60.93 -1.23
C PRO A 163 -13.92 61.51 0.11
N SER A 164 -12.99 61.73 1.02
CA SER A 164 -13.22 62.39 2.33
C SER A 164 -13.60 63.88 2.21
N GLY A 165 -14.14 64.30 1.08
CA GLY A 165 -14.56 65.68 0.82
C GLY A 165 -15.86 66.00 1.53
N ARG A 166 -15.78 66.82 2.60
CA ARG A 166 -16.96 67.52 3.12
C ARG A 166 -17.54 68.35 1.97
N PRO A 167 -18.86 68.30 1.69
CA PRO A 167 -19.45 69.17 0.68
C PRO A 167 -19.18 70.62 1.08
N ILE A 168 -18.43 71.35 0.25
CA ILE A 168 -18.27 72.78 0.40
C ILE A 168 -19.62 73.44 0.17
N LYS A 169 -20.29 73.83 1.25
CA LYS A 169 -21.51 74.64 1.21
C LYS A 169 -21.18 76.09 0.89
N GLN A 170 -20.49 76.39 -0.21
CA GLN A 170 -20.44 77.75 -0.76
C GLN A 170 -20.36 77.66 -2.28
N GLY A 171 -21.53 77.54 -2.91
CA GLY A 171 -21.75 78.24 -4.16
C GLY A 171 -22.04 79.69 -3.82
N TYR A 172 -21.23 80.62 -4.33
CA TYR A 172 -21.64 81.89 -4.94
C TYR A 172 -20.42 82.52 -5.63
N ILE A 173 -20.72 83.16 -6.77
CA ILE A 173 -19.94 83.99 -7.72
C ILE A 173 -18.80 83.36 -8.53
#